data_AF-A0A7K1AR24-F1
#
_entry.id   AF-A0A7K1AR24-F1
#
_cell.length_a   1.000
_cell.length_b   1.000
_cell.length_c   1.000
_cell.angle_alpha   90.00
_cell.angle_beta   90.00
_cell.angle_gamma   90.00
#
_symmetry.space_group_name_H-M   'P 1'
#
loop_
_entity.id
_entity.type
_entity.pdbx_description
1 polymer ?
#
loop_
_entity_poly.entity_id
_entity_poly.type
_entity_poly.pdbx_seq_one_letter_code
_entity_poly.pdbx_strand_id
1 'polypeptide(L)' 'MGLKETLKSDLTEAIRSSDKVVSGTIRMVLTAITNEEVSGKEARVLTEDEIITVLSREAKKRREAAEEFSKAGRT' A
#
# COMPACT_ATOMS: atom_id res chain seq x y z
N MET A 1 1.61 -6.77 17.64
CA MET A 1 2.15 -6.69 16.27
C MET A 1 1.33 -5.64 15.56
N GLY A 2 1.95 -4.55 15.10
CA GLY A 2 1.21 -3.46 14.46
C GLY A 2 1.03 -3.67 12.96
N LEU A 3 0.02 -3.06 12.34
CA LEU A 3 -0.29 -3.26 10.92
C LEU A 3 0.91 -3.05 9.97
N LYS A 4 1.74 -2.03 10.23
CA LYS A 4 2.98 -1.77 9.45
C LYS A 4 4.03 -2.87 9.61
N GLU A 5 4.09 -3.50 10.78
CA GLU A 5 4.99 -4.62 11.06
C GLU A 5 4.54 -5.89 10.34
N THR A 6 3.24 -6.18 10.36
CA THR A 6 2.64 -7.27 9.58
C THR A 6 2.95 -7.12 8.10
N LEU A 7 2.75 -5.93 7.50
CA LEU A 7 3.08 -5.68 6.10
C LEU A 7 4.56 -5.93 5.76
N LYS A 8 5.49 -5.66 6.69
CA LYS A 8 6.93 -5.96 6.48
C LYS A 8 7.23 -7.45 6.54
N SER A 9 6.56 -8.17 7.44
CA SER A 9 6.63 -9.64 7.52
C SER A 9 6.12 -10.28 6.23
N ASP A 10 4.93 -9.86 5.80
CA ASP A 10 4.28 -10.36 4.58
C ASP A 10 5.11 -10.06 3.33
N LEU A 11 5.77 -8.89 3.27
CA LEU A 11 6.71 -8.58 2.18
C LEU A 11 7.87 -9.58 2.13
N THR A 12 8.42 -9.94 3.29
CA THR A 12 9.52 -10.88 3.39
C THR A 12 9.10 -12.27 2.92
N GLU A 13 7.89 -12.70 3.30
CA GLU A 13 7.29 -13.95 2.85
C GLU A 13 7.01 -13.95 1.34
N ALA A 14 6.44 -12.87 0.80
CA ALA A 14 6.18 -12.71 -0.63
C ALA A 14 7.47 -12.72 -1.46
N ILE A 15 8.55 -12.12 -0.95
CA ILE A 15 9.86 -12.18 -1.61
C ILE A 15 10.41 -13.61 -1.58
N ARG A 16 10.31 -14.30 -0.43
CA ARG A 16 10.79 -15.70 -0.29
C ARG A 16 10.05 -16.66 -1.21
N SER A 17 8.73 -16.50 -1.34
CA SER A 17 7.89 -17.29 -2.25
C SER A 17 7.98 -16.86 -3.71
N SER A 18 8.75 -15.81 -4.02
CA SER A 18 8.84 -15.21 -5.36
C SER A 18 7.48 -14.74 -5.92
N ASP A 19 6.53 -14.40 -5.05
CA ASP A 19 5.27 -13.79 -5.45
C ASP A 19 5.49 -12.31 -5.81
N LYS A 20 5.73 -12.08 -7.10
CA LYS A 20 6.03 -10.74 -7.63
C LYS A 20 4.83 -9.79 -7.55
N VAL A 21 3.61 -10.30 -7.65
CA VAL A 21 2.40 -9.48 -7.62
C VAL A 21 2.15 -9.00 -6.18
N VAL A 22 2.20 -9.92 -5.22
CA VAL A 22 2.02 -9.60 -3.80
C VAL A 22 3.16 -8.72 -3.30
N SER A 23 4.42 -9.08 -3.57
CA SER A 23 5.57 -8.27 -3.13
C SER A 23 5.59 -6.88 -3.75
N GLY A 24 5.20 -6.74 -5.03
CA GLY A 24 5.03 -5.44 -5.67
C GLY A 24 3.96 -4.60 -4.99
N THR A 25 2.79 -5.19 -4.73
CA THR A 25 1.67 -4.52 -4.08
C THR A 25 2.01 -4.05 -2.66
N ILE A 26 2.63 -4.91 -1.85
CA ILE A 26 3.02 -4.58 -0.47
C ILE A 26 4.09 -3.47 -0.45
N ARG A 27 5.06 -3.49 -1.37
CA ARG A 27 6.04 -2.38 -1.49
C ARG A 27 5.33 -1.05 -1.76
N MET A 28 4.39 -1.03 -2.71
CA MET A 28 3.65 0.21 -3.01
C MET A 28 2.86 0.71 -1.80
N VAL A 29 2.25 -0.19 -1.04
CA VAL A 29 1.53 0.14 0.19
C VAL A 29 2.46 0.72 1.25
N LEU A 30 3.61 0.10 1.51
CA LEU A 30 4.59 0.60 2.47
C LEU A 30 5.15 1.96 2.06
N THR A 31 5.34 2.20 0.76
CA THR A 31 5.71 3.52 0.24
C THR A 31 4.61 4.56 0.49
N ALA A 32 3.34 4.22 0.26
CA ALA A 32 2.23 5.14 0.54
C ALA A 32 2.15 5.53 2.01
N ILE A 33 2.33 4.57 2.93
CA ILE A 33 2.42 4.82 4.37
C ILE A 33 3.60 5.76 4.67
N THR A 34 4.79 5.45 4.14
CA THR A 34 6.00 6.25 4.38
C THR A 34 5.84 7.67 3.86
N ASN A 35 5.19 7.85 2.69
CA ASN A 35 4.92 9.16 2.13
C ASN A 35 3.98 9.98 3.03
N GLU A 36 2.94 9.35 3.58
CA GLU A 36 2.02 10.02 4.52
C GLU A 36 2.76 10.40 5.82
N GLU A 37 3.62 9.52 6.34
CA GLU A 37 4.44 9.76 7.54
C GLU A 37 5.35 11.00 7.42
N VAL A 38 5.83 11.31 6.22
CA VAL A 38 6.75 12.43 5.95
C VAL A 38 6.10 13.62 5.25
N SER A 39 4.79 13.55 4.97
CA SER A 39 4.06 14.61 4.25
C SER A 39 3.83 15.88 5.08
N GLY A 40 3.92 15.76 6.41
CA GLY A 40 3.75 16.88 7.34
C GLY A 40 5.00 17.76 7.47
N LYS A 41 4.95 18.70 8.42
CA LYS A 41 6.12 19.54 8.76
C LYS A 41 7.29 18.73 9.32
N GLU A 42 6.98 17.61 9.97
CA GLU A 42 7.94 16.70 10.58
C GLU A 42 7.51 15.26 10.30
N ALA A 43 8.49 14.36 10.21
CA ALA A 43 8.23 12.94 10.08
C ALA A 43 7.62 12.40 11.38
N ARG A 44 6.52 11.65 11.27
CA ARG A 44 5.90 10.98 12.41
C ARG A 44 5.47 9.57 12.06
N VAL A 45 5.27 8.74 13.08
CA VAL A 45 4.69 7.41 12.92
C VAL A 45 3.17 7.53 12.89
N LEU A 46 2.53 6.86 11.92
CA LEU A 46 1.07 6.78 11.87
C LEU A 46 0.52 5.79 12.89
N THR A 47 -0.66 6.12 13.42
CA THR A 47 -1.51 5.19 14.17
C THR A 47 -2.14 4.15 13.24
N GLU A 48 -2.71 3.07 13.79
CA GLU A 48 -3.35 2.04 12.97
C GLU A 48 -4.54 2.58 12.16
N ASP A 49 -5.36 3.45 12.75
CA ASP A 49 -6.50 4.08 12.07
C ASP A 49 -6.06 4.97 10.90
N GLU A 50 -4.95 5.68 11.06
CA GLU A 50 -4.35 6.49 9.99
C GLU A 50 -3.79 5.61 8.87
N ILE A 51 -3.16 4.48 9.21
CA ILE A 51 -2.72 3.50 8.21
C ILE A 51 -3.94 2.95 7.45
N ILE A 52 -5.01 2.54 8.14
CA ILE A 52 -6.26 2.06 7.51
C ILE A 52 -6.84 3.11 6.56
N THR A 53 -6.77 4.39 6.93
CA THR A 53 -7.20 5.51 6.10
C THR A 53 -6.37 5.63 4.82
N VAL A 54 -5.04 5.53 4.91
CA VAL A 54 -4.13 5.52 3.75
C VAL A 54 -4.45 4.32 2.84
N LEU A 55 -4.60 3.13 3.42
CA LEU A 55 -4.94 1.91 2.67
C LEU A 55 -6.27 2.03 1.92
N SER A 56 -7.29 2.59 2.58
CA SER A 56 -8.61 2.77 1.99
C SER A 56 -8.57 3.72 0.79
N ARG A 57 -7.81 4.82 0.89
CA ARG A 57 -7.58 5.77 -0.20
C ARG A 57 -6.86 5.11 -1.38
N GLU A 58 -5.81 4.36 -1.09
CA GLU A 58 -5.00 3.66 -2.09
C GLU A 58 -5.77 2.53 -2.79
N ALA A 59 -6.66 1.83 -2.07
CA ALA A 59 -7.54 0.83 -2.64
C ALA A 59 -8.59 1.45 -3.57
N LYS A 60 -9.21 2.57 -3.15
CA LYS A 60 -10.16 3.31 -3.98
C LYS A 60 -9.52 3.78 -5.28
N LYS A 61 -8.35 4.41 -5.21
CA LYS A 61 -7.60 4.89 -6.38
C LYS A 61 -7.29 3.76 -7.38
N ARG A 62 -6.95 2.56 -6.89
CA ARG A 62 -6.69 1.39 -7.75
C ARG A 62 -7.95 0.86 -8.43
N ARG A 63 -9.10 0.85 -7.73
CA ARG A 63 -10.39 0.46 -8.32
C ARG A 63 -10.80 1.43 -9.43
N GLU A 64 -10.73 2.73 -9.15
CA GLU A 64 -11.04 3.77 -10.14
C GLU A 64 -10.12 3.66 -11.37
N ALA A 65 -8.81 3.47 -11.17
CA ALA A 65 -7.89 3.27 -12.28
C ALA A 65 -8.22 2.01 -13.11
N ALA A 66 -8.54 0.89 -12.45
CA ALA A 66 -8.92 -0.34 -13.14
C ALA A 66 -10.21 -0.19 -13.96
N GLU A 67 -11.21 0.51 -13.42
CA GLU A 67 -12.44 0.84 -14.15
C GLU A 67 -12.16 1.71 -15.38
N GLU A 68 -11.31 2.73 -15.25
CA GLU A 68 -10.94 3.60 -16.38
C GLU A 68 -10.12 2.85 -17.45
N PHE A 69 -9.20 1.97 -17.05
CA PHE A 69 -8.46 1.13 -18.01
C PHE A 69 -9.40 0.16 -18.75
N SER A 70 -10.36 -0.43 -18.04
CA SER A 70 -11.39 -1.30 -18.65
C SER A 70 -12.25 -0.53 -19.66
N LYS A 71 -12.72 0.68 -19.31
CA LYS A 71 -13.47 1.57 -20.22
C LYS A 71 -12.67 1.95 -21.46
N ALA A 72 -11.36 2.12 -21.32
CA ALA A 72 -10.44 2.44 -22.42
C ALA A 72 -10.04 1.21 -23.27
N GLY A 73 -10.61 0.03 -23.03
CA GLY A 73 -10.30 -1.20 -23.77
C GLY A 73 -8.92 -1.78 -23.46
N ARG A 74 -8.32 -1.42 -22.33
CA ARG A 74 -7.03 -1.92 -21.86
C ARG A 74 -7.26 -2.82 -20.65
N THR A 75 -7.65 -4.06 -20.90
CA THR A 75 -7.91 -5.10 -19.89
C THR A 75 -6.69 -5.97 -19.63
#